data_AF-A0A0A3IW30-F1
#
_entry.id   AF-A0A0A3IW30-F1
#
_cell.length_a   1.000
_cell.length_b   1.000
_cell.length_c   1.000
_cell.angle_alpha   90.00
_cell.angle_beta   90.00
_cell.angle_gamma   90.00
#
_symmetry.space_group_name_H-M   'P 1'
#
loop_
_entity.id
_entity.type
_entity.pdbx_description
1 polymer ?
#
loop_
_entity_poly.entity_id
_entity_poly.type
_entity_poly.pdbx_seq_one_letter_code
_entity_poly.pdbx_strand_id
1 'polypeptide(L)'
;MKKIILFILTTLLLTACIKNDVALEAKVSDFEGSGFKNKYGQLIILVEDGILVASSRMILSHEKTKKSSIDEVVEKENAESGTSNLFKIYNKGKIETKGSKYYVTLDDNISLEFEKTGQRIIKDSNGVVYFTQEFPNSNN
;
A
#
# COMPACT_ATOMS: atom_id res chain seq x y z
N MET A 1 -20.58 53.01 16.49
CA MET A 1 -21.03 51.84 15.69
C MET A 1 -20.04 51.45 14.56
N LYS A 2 -18.72 51.63 14.75
CA LYS A 2 -17.69 51.20 13.76
C LYS A 2 -16.87 49.97 14.19
N LYS A 3 -16.91 49.61 15.49
CA LYS A 3 -16.14 48.49 16.07
C LYS A 3 -16.85 47.13 16.00
N ILE A 4 -18.17 47.11 15.77
CA ILE A 4 -18.96 45.87 15.71
C ILE A 4 -18.84 45.19 14.34
N ILE A 5 -18.64 45.97 13.26
CA ILE A 5 -18.50 45.45 11.89
C ILE A 5 -17.20 44.64 11.74
N LEU A 6 -16.15 44.96 12.50
CA LEU A 6 -14.86 44.27 12.40
C LEU A 6 -14.87 42.86 13.02
N PHE A 7 -15.79 42.57 13.94
CA PHE A 7 -15.88 41.26 14.59
C PHE A 7 -16.68 40.22 13.78
N ILE A 8 -17.53 40.67 12.87
CA ILE A 8 -18.34 39.78 12.01
C ILE A 8 -17.53 39.34 10.78
N LEU A 9 -16.52 40.11 10.37
CA LEU A 9 -15.68 39.76 9.21
C LEU A 9 -14.62 38.69 9.54
N THR A 10 -14.18 38.60 10.80
CA THR A 10 -13.17 37.62 11.24
C THR A 10 -13.73 36.22 11.48
N THR A 11 -15.02 36.09 11.81
CA THR A 11 -15.66 34.77 12.00
C THR A 11 -15.96 34.06 10.67
N LEU A 12 -16.13 34.80 9.57
CA LEU A 12 -16.35 34.25 8.22
C LEU A 12 -15.08 33.68 7.55
N LEU A 13 -13.88 34.03 8.05
CA LEU A 13 -12.61 33.53 7.50
C LEU A 13 -12.16 32.19 8.11
N LEU A 14 -12.71 31.77 9.26
CA LEU A 14 -12.33 30.49 9.89
C LEU A 14 -13.01 29.26 9.27
N THR A 15 -14.08 29.41 8.49
CA THR A 15 -14.80 28.29 7.87
C THR A 15 -14.22 27.87 6.50
N ALA A 16 -13.23 28.58 5.96
CA ALA A 16 -12.66 28.29 4.64
C ALA A 16 -11.57 27.20 4.64
N CYS A 17 -11.17 26.69 5.81
CA CYS A 17 -10.22 25.59 5.94
C CYS A 17 -10.90 24.28 6.37
N ILE A 18 -12.10 24.00 5.86
CA ILE A 18 -12.52 22.59 5.75
C ILE A 18 -11.77 22.07 4.53
N LYS A 19 -10.53 21.61 4.73
CA LYS A 19 -9.93 20.70 3.77
C LYS A 19 -10.89 19.53 3.69
N ASN A 20 -11.60 19.44 2.57
CA ASN A 20 -12.22 18.21 2.13
C ASN A 20 -11.09 17.24 1.78
N ASP A 21 -10.27 16.86 2.76
CA ASP A 21 -9.42 15.69 2.65
C ASP A 21 -10.42 14.54 2.58
N VAL A 22 -10.76 14.14 1.35
CA VAL A 22 -11.45 12.88 1.13
C VAL A 22 -10.61 11.86 1.85
N ALA A 23 -11.12 11.35 2.98
CA ALA A 23 -10.38 10.42 3.81
C ALA A 23 -9.98 9.26 2.89
N LEU A 24 -8.66 9.02 2.77
CA LEU A 24 -8.13 7.93 1.97
C LEU A 24 -8.55 6.62 2.64
N GLU A 25 -9.67 6.08 2.19
CA GLU A 25 -10.21 4.84 2.71
C GLU A 25 -9.60 3.65 1.96
N ALA A 26 -9.04 2.72 2.73
CA ALA A 26 -8.48 1.47 2.27
C ALA A 26 -9.59 0.46 1.96
N LYS A 27 -9.55 -0.13 0.77
CA LYS A 27 -10.49 -1.16 0.33
C LYS A 27 -9.73 -2.41 -0.09
N VAL A 28 -10.26 -3.59 0.25
CA VAL A 28 -9.68 -4.87 -0.19
C VAL A 28 -9.53 -4.91 -1.72
N SER A 29 -10.54 -4.41 -2.44
CA SER A 29 -10.54 -4.31 -3.90
C SER A 29 -9.41 -3.47 -4.50
N ASP A 30 -8.72 -2.65 -3.69
CA ASP A 30 -7.55 -1.90 -4.16
C ASP A 30 -6.40 -2.84 -4.60
N PHE A 31 -6.39 -4.09 -4.10
CA PHE A 31 -5.37 -5.10 -4.44
C PHE A 31 -5.74 -5.93 -5.67
N GLU A 32 -6.94 -5.79 -6.22
CA GLU A 32 -7.39 -6.53 -7.41
C GLU A 32 -6.80 -5.91 -8.71
N GLY A 33 -7.00 -6.59 -9.84
CA GLY A 33 -6.61 -6.07 -11.15
C GLY A 33 -5.10 -6.03 -11.37
N SER A 34 -4.47 -4.85 -11.18
CA SER A 34 -3.02 -4.71 -11.33
C SER A 34 -2.24 -4.95 -10.02
N GLY A 35 -2.94 -4.97 -8.88
CA GLY A 35 -2.31 -4.95 -7.56
C GLY A 35 -1.34 -3.77 -7.38
N PHE A 36 -0.40 -3.92 -6.44
CA PHE A 36 0.58 -2.90 -6.07
C PHE A 36 2.01 -3.38 -6.32
N LYS A 37 2.77 -2.58 -7.06
CA LYS A 37 4.18 -2.85 -7.37
C LYS A 37 5.07 -1.74 -6.85
N ASN A 38 6.23 -2.06 -6.27
CA ASN A 38 7.23 -1.06 -5.91
C ASN A 38 8.32 -0.89 -6.97
N LYS A 39 9.18 0.11 -6.79
CA LYS A 39 10.30 0.41 -7.70
C LYS A 39 11.34 -0.73 -7.82
N TYR A 40 11.34 -1.67 -6.88
CA TYR A 40 12.24 -2.83 -6.89
C TYR A 40 11.66 -4.03 -7.65
N GLY A 41 10.49 -3.86 -8.29
CA GLY A 41 9.84 -4.93 -9.06
C GLY A 41 9.01 -5.89 -8.22
N GLN A 42 8.86 -5.64 -6.92
CA GLN A 42 8.10 -6.50 -6.02
C GLN A 42 6.61 -6.18 -6.12
N LEU A 43 5.78 -7.22 -6.16
CA LEU A 43 4.36 -7.16 -6.47
C LEU A 43 3.56 -7.87 -5.38
N ILE A 44 2.44 -7.28 -5.01
CA ILE A 44 1.37 -7.91 -4.24
C ILE A 44 0.02 -7.65 -4.92
N ILE A 45 -0.75 -8.70 -5.14
CA ILE A 45 -2.03 -8.65 -5.86
C ILE A 45 -3.00 -9.69 -5.30
N LEU A 46 -4.28 -9.33 -5.22
CA LEU A 46 -5.37 -10.24 -4.91
C LEU A 46 -5.88 -10.87 -6.21
N VAL A 47 -5.80 -12.20 -6.29
CA VAL A 47 -6.30 -13.02 -7.41
C VAL A 47 -7.36 -14.00 -6.91
N GLU A 48 -8.03 -14.72 -7.82
CA GLU A 48 -9.11 -15.65 -7.47
C GLU A 48 -8.68 -16.71 -6.44
N ASP A 49 -7.47 -17.25 -6.60
CA ASP A 49 -6.95 -18.31 -5.73
C ASP A 49 -6.33 -17.79 -4.41
N GLY A 50 -6.27 -16.48 -4.17
CA GLY A 50 -5.71 -15.89 -2.95
C GLY A 50 -4.80 -14.69 -3.20
N ILE A 51 -3.80 -14.49 -2.34
CA ILE A 51 -2.87 -13.35 -2.45
C ILE A 51 -1.59 -13.80 -3.14
N LEU A 52 -1.29 -13.24 -4.30
CA LEU A 52 -0.04 -13.48 -5.01
C LEU A 52 1.01 -12.46 -4.55
N VAL A 53 2.18 -12.97 -4.18
CA VAL A 53 3.37 -12.17 -3.91
C VAL A 53 4.47 -12.60 -4.87
N ALA A 54 5.06 -11.63 -5.56
CA ALA A 54 6.19 -11.86 -6.45
C ALA A 54 7.33 -10.89 -6.20
N SER A 55 8.56 -11.39 -6.29
CA SER A 55 9.79 -10.61 -6.17
C SER A 55 10.88 -11.27 -7.00
N SER A 56 11.60 -10.50 -7.79
CA SER A 56 12.85 -10.91 -8.44
C SER A 56 14.06 -10.14 -7.89
N ARG A 57 13.88 -9.47 -6.75
CA ARG A 57 14.91 -8.61 -6.16
C ARG A 57 15.92 -9.48 -5.42
N MET A 58 17.16 -9.49 -5.90
CA MET A 58 18.29 -9.96 -5.11
C MET A 58 18.66 -8.93 -4.04
N ILE A 59 18.60 -9.32 -2.77
CA ILE A 59 19.08 -8.49 -1.66
C ILE A 59 20.50 -8.93 -1.35
N LEU A 60 21.49 -8.18 -1.84
CA LEU A 60 22.88 -8.40 -1.47
C LEU A 60 23.14 -7.73 -0.11
N SER A 61 23.83 -8.43 0.79
CA SER A 61 24.12 -7.99 2.17
C SER A 61 24.87 -6.66 2.28
N HIS A 62 25.38 -6.12 1.18
CA HIS A 62 26.18 -4.90 1.11
C HIS A 62 25.39 -3.71 0.50
N GLU A 63 24.15 -3.92 0.06
CA GLU A 63 23.33 -2.83 -0.47
C GLU A 63 22.72 -1.99 0.65
N LYS A 64 22.94 -0.67 0.59
CA LYS A 64 22.24 0.32 1.43
C LYS A 64 20.81 0.60 0.95
N THR A 65 20.14 -0.39 0.34
CA THR A 65 18.76 -0.21 -0.12
C THR A 65 17.80 -0.45 1.03
N LYS A 66 16.76 0.38 1.13
CA LYS A 66 15.76 0.23 2.20
C LYS A 66 15.05 -1.11 2.00
N LYS A 67 15.00 -1.93 3.05
CA LYS A 67 14.23 -3.18 3.04
C LYS A 67 12.74 -2.86 2.98
N SER A 68 12.01 -3.60 2.16
CA SER A 68 10.56 -3.54 2.01
C SER A 68 9.92 -4.65 2.85
N SER A 69 8.63 -4.53 3.15
CA SER A 69 7.93 -5.64 3.83
C SER A 69 7.85 -6.90 2.96
N ILE A 70 7.91 -6.81 1.62
CA ILE A 70 8.02 -7.99 0.75
C ILE A 70 9.41 -8.64 0.87
N ASP A 71 10.47 -7.88 1.14
CA ASP A 71 11.80 -8.47 1.42
C ASP A 71 11.74 -9.43 2.63
N GLU A 72 10.96 -9.09 3.65
CA GLU A 72 10.77 -9.96 4.83
C GLU A 72 10.04 -11.26 4.46
N VAL A 73 9.08 -11.20 3.53
CA VAL A 73 8.43 -12.41 2.97
C VAL A 73 9.45 -13.27 2.23
N VAL A 74 10.24 -12.66 1.36
CA VAL A 74 11.28 -13.34 0.57
C VAL A 74 12.32 -13.98 1.49
N GLU A 75 12.74 -13.31 2.56
CA GLU A 75 13.70 -13.85 3.54
C GLU A 75 13.12 -15.06 4.30
N LYS A 76 11.85 -15.01 4.72
CA LYS A 76 11.18 -16.13 5.39
C LYS A 76 11.00 -17.33 4.46
N GLU A 77 10.59 -17.12 3.21
CA GLU A 77 10.40 -18.18 2.22
C GLU A 77 11.73 -18.79 1.75
N ASN A 78 12.78 -17.98 1.59
CA ASN A 78 14.09 -18.47 1.13
C ASN A 78 14.97 -19.03 2.25
N ALA A 79 14.58 -18.88 3.53
CA ALA A 79 15.09 -19.75 4.58
C ALA A 79 14.86 -21.23 4.25
N GLU A 80 13.90 -21.55 3.37
CA GLU A 80 13.59 -22.92 2.94
C GLU A 80 14.23 -23.33 1.59
N SER A 81 14.61 -22.40 0.71
CA SER A 81 14.93 -22.73 -0.72
C SER A 81 16.19 -22.09 -1.33
N GLY A 82 16.88 -21.17 -0.65
CA GLY A 82 18.19 -20.63 -1.09
C GLY A 82 18.18 -19.79 -2.39
N THR A 83 17.02 -19.42 -2.92
CA THR A 83 16.90 -18.54 -4.10
C THR A 83 16.56 -17.10 -3.73
N SER A 84 16.51 -16.17 -4.68
CA SER A 84 16.09 -14.77 -4.46
C SER A 84 14.78 -14.43 -5.19
N ASN A 85 14.29 -15.36 -6.00
CA ASN A 85 13.07 -15.20 -6.76
C ASN A 85 11.91 -15.82 -5.98
N LEU A 86 10.88 -15.02 -5.73
CA LEU A 86 9.63 -15.47 -5.13
C LEU A 86 8.51 -15.28 -6.15
N PHE A 87 7.71 -16.31 -6.35
CA PHE A 87 6.43 -16.24 -7.04
C PHE A 87 5.52 -17.25 -6.35
N LYS A 88 4.66 -16.78 -5.44
CA LYS A 88 3.84 -17.65 -4.59
C LYS A 88 2.44 -17.08 -4.43
N ILE A 89 1.44 -17.97 -4.51
CA ILE A 89 0.06 -17.68 -4.16
C ILE A 89 -0.20 -18.24 -2.76
N TYR A 90 -0.68 -17.38 -1.88
CA TYR A 90 -1.07 -17.72 -0.52
C TYR A 90 -2.59 -17.92 -0.49
N ASN A 91 -3.04 -19.16 -0.66
CA ASN A 91 -4.45 -19.48 -0.86
C ASN A 91 -5.33 -19.23 0.38
N LYS A 92 -4.70 -19.16 1.57
CA LYS A 92 -5.37 -18.79 2.82
C LYS A 92 -5.16 -17.31 3.19
N GLY A 93 -4.52 -16.55 2.30
CA GLY A 93 -4.21 -15.16 2.54
C GLY A 93 -5.47 -14.31 2.66
N LYS A 94 -5.45 -13.33 3.55
CA LYS A 94 -6.57 -12.43 3.82
C LYS A 94 -6.10 -10.98 3.89
N ILE A 95 -6.93 -10.09 3.39
CA ILE A 95 -6.74 -8.63 3.52
C ILE A 95 -7.88 -8.09 4.37
N GLU A 96 -7.53 -7.36 5.41
CA GLU A 96 -8.46 -6.59 6.24
C GLU A 96 -8.11 -5.10 6.15
N THR A 97 -9.10 -4.22 6.26
CA THR A 97 -8.87 -2.77 6.20
C THR A 97 -9.47 -2.05 7.40
N LYS A 98 -8.80 -0.97 7.81
CA LYS A 98 -9.28 -0.08 8.88
C LYS A 98 -8.82 1.35 8.62
N GLY A 99 -9.75 2.23 8.24
CA GLY A 99 -9.41 3.59 7.84
C GLY A 99 -8.52 3.59 6.60
N SER A 100 -7.33 4.18 6.67
CA SER A 100 -6.33 4.17 5.60
C SER A 100 -5.42 2.93 5.60
N LYS A 101 -5.57 2.01 6.56
CA LYS A 101 -4.65 0.88 6.73
C LYS A 101 -5.15 -0.40 6.10
N TYR A 102 -4.21 -1.18 5.60
CA TYR A 102 -4.37 -2.56 5.15
C TYR A 102 -3.55 -3.48 6.05
N TYR A 103 -4.18 -4.57 6.48
CA TYR A 103 -3.56 -5.66 7.21
C TYR A 103 -3.64 -6.90 6.34
N VAL A 104 -2.50 -7.34 5.83
CA VAL A 104 -2.40 -8.46 4.89
C VAL A 104 -1.76 -9.64 5.60
N THR A 105 -2.55 -10.68 5.85
CA THR A 105 -2.05 -11.95 6.40
C THR A 105 -1.88 -12.92 5.24
N LEU A 106 -0.67 -13.41 5.02
CA LEU A 106 -0.36 -14.36 3.94
C LEU A 106 -0.50 -15.80 4.43
N ASP A 107 -0.01 -16.07 5.64
CA ASP A 107 -0.19 -17.32 6.38
C ASP A 107 -0.14 -17.06 7.89
N ASP A 108 -0.12 -18.12 8.71
CA ASP A 108 -0.12 -18.02 10.17
C ASP A 108 1.12 -17.28 10.74
N ASN A 109 2.21 -17.16 9.97
CA ASN A 109 3.50 -16.62 10.40
C ASN A 109 3.93 -15.36 9.63
N ILE A 110 3.22 -14.97 8.59
CA ILE A 110 3.56 -13.86 7.70
C ILE A 110 2.38 -12.89 7.63
N SER A 111 2.59 -11.69 8.18
CA SER A 111 1.65 -10.57 8.10
C SER A 111 2.38 -9.28 7.72
N LEU A 112 1.73 -8.45 6.90
CA LEU A 112 2.23 -7.20 6.37
C LEU A 112 1.24 -6.08 6.69
N GLU A 113 1.74 -4.88 6.94
CA GLU A 113 0.93 -3.68 7.12
C GLU A 113 1.28 -2.64 6.05
N PHE A 114 0.24 -2.06 5.45
CA PHE A 114 0.37 -0.96 4.50
C PHE A 114 -0.57 0.18 4.86
N GLU A 115 -0.18 1.40 4.49
CA GLU A 115 -1.01 2.59 4.59
C GLU A 115 -1.29 3.17 3.21
N LYS A 116 -2.57 3.44 2.92
CA LYS A 116 -3.02 4.18 1.74
C LYS A 116 -2.61 5.64 1.88
N THR A 117 -1.68 6.06 1.04
CA THR A 117 -1.17 7.45 1.01
C THR A 117 -1.60 8.21 -0.23
N GLY A 118 -2.26 7.54 -1.17
CA GLY A 118 -2.96 8.14 -2.30
C GLY A 118 -3.94 7.14 -2.92
N GLN A 119 -4.74 7.59 -3.89
CA GLN A 119 -5.75 6.73 -4.54
C GLN A 119 -5.17 5.42 -5.10
N ARG A 120 -3.92 5.48 -5.57
CA ARG A 120 -3.21 4.37 -6.23
C ARG A 120 -1.84 4.10 -5.60
N ILE A 121 -1.64 4.56 -4.37
CA ILE A 121 -0.33 4.57 -3.71
C ILE A 121 -0.49 4.04 -2.28
N ILE A 122 0.28 3.01 -1.96
CA ILE A 122 0.40 2.48 -0.60
C ILE A 122 1.86 2.52 -0.14
N LYS A 123 2.06 2.52 1.17
CA LYS A 123 3.37 2.56 1.80
C LYS A 123 3.44 1.52 2.90
N ASP A 124 4.52 0.74 2.94
CA ASP A 124 4.72 -0.24 4.02
C ASP A 124 5.28 0.41 5.31
N SER A 125 5.34 -0.37 6.39
CA SER A 125 5.88 0.06 7.69
C SER A 125 7.34 0.51 7.61
N ASN A 126 8.11 -0.09 6.71
CA ASN A 126 9.47 0.29 6.39
C ASN A 126 9.51 1.52 5.47
N GLY A 127 8.40 2.10 5.08
CA GLY A 127 8.29 3.30 4.27
C GLY A 127 8.67 3.16 2.81
N VAL A 128 8.68 1.94 2.26
CA VAL A 128 8.77 1.68 0.82
C VAL A 128 7.39 1.90 0.20
N VAL A 129 7.37 2.53 -0.97
CA VAL A 129 6.15 2.94 -1.67
C VAL A 129 5.85 1.98 -2.81
N TYR A 130 4.57 1.64 -2.96
CA TYR A 130 4.02 0.79 -4.00
C TYR A 130 2.92 1.53 -4.74
N PHE A 131 2.75 1.22 -6.02
CA PHE A 131 1.81 1.87 -6.91
C PHE A 131 1.10 0.86 -7.81
N THR A 132 -0.17 1.12 -8.13
CA THR A 132 -0.90 0.36 -9.16
C THR A 132 -0.53 0.90 -10.54
N GLN A 133 -0.44 0.06 -11.58
CA GLN A 133 -0.36 0.54 -12.96
C GLN A 133 -1.78 0.80 -13.49
N GLU A 134 -2.01 1.93 -14.16
CA GLU A 134 -3.23 2.08 -14.96
C GLU A 134 -3.13 1.17 -16.19
N PHE A 135 -4.14 0.33 -16.42
CA PHE A 135 -4.46 -0.02 -17.79
C PHE A 135 -5.14 1.20 -18.40
N PRO A 136 -4.61 1.84 -19.47
CA PRO A 136 -5.44 2.72 -20.25
C PRO A 136 -6.63 1.89 -20.72
N ASN A 137 -7.86 2.33 -20.43
CA ASN A 137 -9.06 1.71 -20.99
C ASN A 137 -8.90 1.67 -22.51
N SER A 138 -8.57 0.50 -23.08
CA SER A 138 -8.68 0.31 -24.51
C SER A 138 -10.17 0.15 -24.81
N ASN A 139 -10.84 1.28 -25.00
CA ASN A 139 -12.12 1.29 -25.71
C ASN A 139 -11.83 0.89 -27.16
N ASN A 140 -12.00 -0.40 -27.47
CA ASN A 140 -12.16 -0.89 -28.84
C ASN A 140 -13.65 -1.12 -29.10
#